data_AF-A0A1I8CI89-F1
#
_entry.id   AF-A0A1I8CI89-F1
#
_cell.length_a   1.000
_cell.length_b   1.000
_cell.length_c   1.000
_cell.angle_alpha   90.00
_cell.angle_beta   90.00
_cell.angle_gamma   90.00
#
_symmetry.space_group_name_H-M   'P 1'
#
loop_
_entity.id
_entity.type
_entity.pdbx_description
1 polymer ?
#
loop_
_entity_poly.entity_id
_entity_poly.type
_entity_poly.pdbx_seq_one_letter_code
_entity_poly.pdbx_strand_id
1 'polypeptide(L)'
;MLMKSFIFAILAIIALTYAMPNDLKAKSGGGMKCPICEMLVQDSEEWLGKEGEDREAAVIKMCEKELSSLGVAGKMICDAFVKDELDNLIAHLDSQPDEIKDAKKACKDAGYC
;
A
#
# COMPACT_ATOMS: atom_id res chain seq x y z
N MET A 1 -9.10 23.65 -35.90
CA MET A 1 -10.09 23.27 -34.86
C MET A 1 -9.60 22.19 -33.89
N LEU A 2 -8.61 21.35 -34.21
CA LEU A 2 -8.13 20.27 -33.32
C LEU A 2 -7.33 20.71 -32.07
N MET A 3 -6.62 21.85 -32.09
CA MET A 3 -5.76 22.27 -30.96
C MET A 3 -6.54 22.73 -29.72
N LYS A 4 -7.78 23.19 -29.90
CA LYS A 4 -8.61 23.71 -28.79
C LYS A 4 -9.12 22.57 -27.90
N SER A 5 -9.42 21.41 -28.46
CA SER A 5 -9.90 20.24 -27.68
C SER A 5 -8.83 19.64 -26.76
N PHE A 6 -7.55 19.67 -27.15
CA PHE A 6 -6.46 19.17 -26.32
C PHE A 6 -6.19 20.06 -25.10
N ILE A 7 -6.34 21.39 -25.23
CA ILE A 7 -6.13 22.33 -24.13
C ILE A 7 -7.20 22.15 -23.03
N PHE A 8 -8.46 21.90 -23.41
CA PHE A 8 -9.52 21.60 -22.43
C PHE A 8 -9.32 20.27 -21.71
N ALA A 9 -8.78 19.25 -22.39
CA ALA A 9 -8.48 17.97 -21.77
C ALA A 9 -7.36 18.06 -20.71
N ILE A 10 -6.33 18.88 -20.96
CA ILE A 10 -5.20 19.05 -20.03
C ILE A 10 -5.64 19.84 -18.78
N LEU A 11 -6.47 20.86 -18.92
CA LEU A 11 -6.96 21.65 -17.79
C LEU A 11 -7.88 20.83 -16.86
N ALA A 12 -8.65 19.88 -17.39
CA ALA A 12 -9.48 18.98 -16.57
C ALA A 12 -8.64 18.00 -15.73
N ILE A 13 -7.48 17.55 -16.24
CA ILE A 13 -6.58 16.66 -15.50
C ILE A 13 -5.89 17.40 -14.35
N ILE A 14 -5.47 18.64 -14.57
CA ILE A 14 -4.84 19.47 -13.53
C ILE A 14 -5.85 19.84 -12.43
N ALA A 15 -7.12 20.08 -12.78
CA ALA A 15 -8.14 20.36 -11.77
C ALA A 15 -8.39 19.16 -10.82
N LEU A 16 -8.24 17.92 -11.31
CA LEU A 16 -8.40 16.72 -10.48
C LEU A 16 -7.24 16.45 -9.52
N THR A 17 -6.02 16.93 -9.81
CA THR A 17 -4.87 16.75 -8.90
C THR A 17 -4.83 17.77 -7.77
N TYR A 18 -5.39 18.97 -7.96
CA TYR A 18 -5.33 20.05 -6.97
C TYR A 18 -6.62 20.22 -6.14
N ALA A 19 -7.73 19.58 -6.53
CA ALA A 19 -9.02 19.67 -5.83
C ALA A 19 -9.32 18.44 -4.96
N MET A 20 -8.31 17.68 -4.52
CA MET A 20 -8.52 16.72 -3.43
C MET A 20 -8.45 17.48 -2.10
N PRO A 21 -9.56 17.60 -1.34
CA PRO A 21 -9.51 18.21 -0.03
C PRO A 21 -8.52 17.42 0.85
N ASN A 22 -7.67 18.14 1.59
CA ASN A 22 -6.74 17.53 2.55
C ASN A 22 -7.47 16.67 3.61
N ASP A 23 -8.79 16.85 3.77
CA ASP A 23 -9.66 16.03 4.58
C ASP A 23 -9.87 14.59 4.08
N LEU A 24 -9.62 14.29 2.79
CA LEU A 24 -9.50 12.90 2.31
C LEU A 24 -8.13 12.29 2.62
N LYS A 25 -7.12 13.12 2.89
CA LYS A 25 -5.77 12.68 3.26
C LYS A 25 -5.67 12.24 4.73
N ALA A 26 -6.59 12.73 5.58
CA ALA A 26 -6.57 12.48 7.02
C ALA A 26 -7.76 11.64 7.53
N LYS A 27 -8.72 11.28 6.67
CA LYS A 27 -9.95 10.57 7.07
C LYS A 27 -10.30 9.35 6.20
N SER A 28 -9.31 8.78 5.51
CA SER A 28 -9.35 7.41 4.96
C SER A 28 -8.24 6.54 5.57
N GLY A 29 -7.92 6.75 6.86
CA GLY A 29 -6.90 5.97 7.57
C GLY A 29 -7.25 4.48 7.48
N GLY A 30 -6.44 3.72 6.75
CA GLY A 30 -6.56 2.28 6.60
C GLY A 30 -7.66 1.80 5.66
N GLY A 31 -7.56 2.06 4.36
CA GLY A 31 -8.17 1.16 3.36
C GLY A 31 -7.62 -0.27 3.49
N MET A 32 -7.60 -1.05 2.40
CA MET A 32 -6.99 -2.40 2.40
C MET A 32 -5.52 -2.44 2.87
N LYS A 33 -4.84 -1.28 2.96
CA LYS A 33 -3.48 -1.14 3.50
C LYS A 33 -3.34 -1.58 4.96
N CYS A 34 -4.30 -1.28 5.82
CA CYS A 34 -4.24 -1.68 7.24
C CYS A 34 -4.27 -3.21 7.40
N PRO A 35 -5.26 -3.96 6.85
CA PRO A 35 -5.25 -5.42 6.95
C PRO A 35 -4.08 -6.07 6.20
N ILE A 36 -3.61 -5.50 5.08
CA ILE A 36 -2.41 -6.01 4.40
C ILE A 36 -1.17 -5.83 5.28
N CYS A 37 -0.98 -4.65 5.89
CA CYS A 37 0.13 -4.43 6.80
C CYS A 37 0.07 -5.40 7.99
N GLU A 38 -1.08 -5.53 8.66
CA GLU A 38 -1.21 -6.39 9.84
C GLU A 38 -0.83 -7.84 9.51
N MET A 39 -1.31 -8.36 8.37
CA MET A 39 -0.95 -9.69 7.88
C MET A 39 0.55 -9.81 7.59
N LEU A 40 1.17 -8.83 6.91
CA LEU A 40 2.60 -8.89 6.59
C LEU A 40 3.49 -8.79 7.83
N VAL A 41 3.07 -8.06 8.86
CA VAL A 41 3.80 -7.99 10.13
C VAL A 41 3.65 -9.30 10.91
N GLN A 42 2.45 -9.89 10.92
CA GLN A 42 2.21 -11.19 11.55
C GLN A 42 3.05 -12.31 10.94
N ASP A 43 3.11 -12.36 9.61
CA ASP A 43 3.81 -13.41 8.86
C ASP A 43 5.19 -12.93 8.36
N SER A 44 5.82 -12.00 9.09
CA SER A 44 7.04 -11.32 8.67
C SER A 44 8.23 -12.26 8.44
N GLU A 45 8.29 -13.37 9.16
CA GLU A 45 9.30 -14.42 8.99
C GLU A 45 9.25 -15.08 7.60
N GLU A 46 8.10 -15.09 6.92
CA GLU A 46 7.95 -15.72 5.60
C GLU A 46 8.58 -14.91 4.46
N TRP A 47 8.81 -13.60 4.65
CA TRP A 47 9.26 -12.71 3.58
C TRP A 47 10.43 -11.79 3.92
N LEU A 48 10.64 -11.38 5.19
CA LEU A 48 11.74 -10.48 5.54
C LEU A 48 13.13 -11.07 5.23
N GLY A 49 13.28 -12.39 5.35
CA GLY A 49 14.52 -13.09 5.02
C GLY A 49 14.80 -13.25 3.52
N LYS A 50 13.88 -12.82 2.65
CA LYS A 50 14.04 -12.84 1.19
C LYS A 50 14.53 -11.48 0.70
N GLU A 51 15.08 -11.40 -0.51
CA GLU A 51 15.57 -10.16 -1.11
C GLU A 51 14.99 -9.94 -2.51
N GLY A 52 14.88 -8.67 -2.92
CA GLY A 52 14.46 -8.28 -4.27
C GLY A 52 13.13 -8.91 -4.71
N GLU A 53 13.11 -9.43 -5.94
CA GLU A 53 11.91 -10.01 -6.56
C GLU A 53 11.33 -11.20 -5.75
N ASP A 54 12.17 -11.98 -5.06
CA ASP A 54 11.70 -13.10 -4.24
C ASP A 54 10.89 -12.62 -3.02
N ARG A 55 11.27 -11.46 -2.46
CA ARG A 55 10.52 -10.81 -1.37
C ARG A 55 9.19 -10.28 -1.88
N GLU A 56 9.21 -9.52 -2.97
CA GLU A 56 8.01 -8.96 -3.59
C GLU A 56 7.00 -10.06 -3.95
N ALA A 57 7.46 -11.15 -4.56
CA ALA A 57 6.60 -12.27 -4.93
C ALA A 57 5.99 -12.97 -3.70
N ALA A 58 6.74 -13.10 -2.60
CA ALA A 58 6.21 -13.67 -1.36
C ALA A 58 5.09 -12.78 -0.77
N VAL A 59 5.33 -11.47 -0.71
CA VAL A 59 4.37 -10.48 -0.22
C VAL A 59 3.10 -10.46 -1.08
N ILE A 60 3.25 -10.42 -2.41
CA ILE A 60 2.12 -10.48 -3.35
C ILE A 60 1.30 -11.75 -3.11
N LYS A 61 1.95 -12.91 -3.00
CA LYS A 61 1.26 -14.19 -2.80
C LYS A 61 0.47 -14.22 -1.49
N MET A 62 1.03 -13.71 -0.40
CA MET A 62 0.34 -13.63 0.89
C MET A 62 -0.86 -12.69 0.82
N CYS A 63 -0.67 -11.51 0.24
CA CYS A 63 -1.74 -10.54 0.03
C CYS A 63 -2.85 -11.10 -0.87
N GLU A 64 -2.52 -11.73 -2.00
CA GLU A 64 -3.50 -12.31 -2.91
C GLU A 64 -4.30 -13.45 -2.27
N LYS A 65 -3.67 -14.23 -1.39
CA LYS A 65 -4.35 -15.28 -0.62
C LYS A 65 -5.41 -14.68 0.29
N GLU A 66 -5.04 -13.64 1.04
CA GLU A 66 -5.95 -12.92 1.94
C GLU A 66 -7.08 -12.23 1.16
N LEU A 67 -6.77 -11.69 -0.02
CA LEU A 67 -7.71 -10.95 -0.86
C LEU A 67 -8.34 -11.78 -1.97
N SER A 68 -8.24 -13.11 -1.89
CA SER A 68 -8.66 -14.03 -2.95
C SER A 68 -10.15 -13.87 -3.34
N SER A 69 -10.99 -13.50 -2.38
CA SER A 69 -12.42 -13.22 -2.59
C SER A 69 -12.69 -12.03 -3.55
N LEU A 70 -11.71 -11.14 -3.75
CA LEU A 70 -11.80 -9.97 -4.61
C LEU A 70 -11.32 -10.24 -6.04
N GLY A 71 -10.79 -11.43 -6.33
CA GLY A 71 -10.27 -11.81 -7.63
C GLY A 71 -9.22 -10.81 -8.17
N VAL A 72 -9.42 -10.33 -9.40
CA VAL A 72 -8.49 -9.41 -10.08
C VAL A 72 -8.28 -8.11 -9.31
N ALA A 73 -9.30 -7.61 -8.60
CA ALA A 73 -9.17 -6.40 -7.80
C ALA A 73 -8.23 -6.61 -6.60
N GLY A 74 -8.27 -7.80 -5.98
CA GLY A 74 -7.34 -8.17 -4.90
C GLY A 74 -5.89 -8.12 -5.38
N LYS A 75 -5.62 -8.73 -6.53
CA LYS A 75 -4.29 -8.68 -7.17
C LYS A 75 -3.80 -7.26 -7.41
N MET A 76 -4.64 -6.38 -8.00
CA MET A 76 -4.25 -4.98 -8.24
C MET A 76 -3.92 -4.23 -6.94
N ILE A 77 -4.63 -4.51 -5.86
CA ILE A 77 -4.37 -3.91 -4.55
C ILE A 77 -3.03 -4.40 -3.99
N CYS A 78 -2.75 -5.70 -4.11
CA CYS A 78 -1.50 -6.30 -3.64
C CYS A 78 -0.29 -5.77 -4.42
N ASP A 79 -0.39 -5.75 -5.75
CA ASP A 79 0.65 -5.20 -6.63
C ASP A 79 0.92 -3.71 -6.29
N ALA A 80 -0.13 -2.93 -6.04
CA ALA A 80 0.01 -1.54 -5.62
C ALA A 80 0.66 -1.39 -4.24
N PHE A 81 0.29 -2.23 -3.26
CA PHE A 81 0.91 -2.20 -1.94
C PHE A 81 2.41 -2.52 -2.02
N VAL A 82 2.79 -3.56 -2.76
CA VAL A 82 4.21 -3.90 -2.94
C VAL A 82 4.98 -2.77 -3.56
N LYS A 83 4.44 -2.17 -4.62
CA LYS A 83 5.10 -1.09 -5.33
C LYS A 83 5.23 0.20 -4.52
N ASP A 84 4.17 0.58 -3.79
CA ASP A 84 4.06 1.92 -3.21
C ASP A 84 4.41 1.93 -1.71
N GLU A 85 4.34 0.79 -1.01
CA GLU A 85 4.35 0.76 0.46
C GLU A 85 5.33 -0.24 1.09
N LEU A 86 5.71 -1.33 0.39
CA LEU A 86 6.49 -2.41 1.00
C LEU A 86 7.85 -1.94 1.53
N ASP A 87 8.57 -1.10 0.79
CA ASP A 87 9.86 -0.55 1.23
C ASP A 87 9.73 0.32 2.49
N ASN A 88 8.64 1.10 2.59
CA ASN A 88 8.37 1.91 3.78
C ASN A 88 8.05 1.02 4.99
N LEU A 89 7.30 -0.06 4.77
CA LEU A 89 7.02 -1.05 5.81
C LEU A 89 8.33 -1.70 6.29
N ILE A 90 9.18 -2.19 5.37
CA ILE A 90 10.48 -2.77 5.72
C ILE A 90 11.31 -1.80 6.56
N ALA A 91 11.46 -0.55 6.07
CA ALA A 91 12.24 0.46 6.78
C ALA A 91 11.68 0.73 8.18
N HIS A 92 10.36 0.69 8.37
CA HIS A 92 9.75 0.79 9.68
C HIS A 92 10.12 -0.41 10.56
N LEU A 93 9.97 -1.63 10.06
CA LEU A 93 10.28 -2.85 10.81
C LEU A 93 11.76 -2.91 11.22
N ASP A 94 12.68 -2.55 10.32
CA ASP A 94 14.13 -2.51 10.59
C ASP A 94 14.53 -1.41 11.59
N SER A 95 13.72 -0.35 11.71
CA SER A 95 13.97 0.75 12.65
C SER A 95 13.57 0.46 14.09
N GLN A 96 12.78 -0.60 14.32
CA GLN A 96 12.30 -0.94 15.66
C GLN A 96 13.39 -1.68 16.44
N PRO A 97 13.72 -1.22 17.67
CA PRO A 97 14.79 -1.84 18.49
C PRO A 97 14.37 -3.17 19.13
N ASP A 98 13.06 -3.46 19.17
CA ASP A 98 12.47 -4.60 19.83
C ASP A 98 11.64 -5.45 18.85
N GLU A 99 11.52 -6.74 19.15
CA GLU A 99 10.61 -7.66 18.46
C GLU A 99 9.16 -7.12 18.47
N ILE A 100 8.55 -7.04 17.29
CA ILE A 100 7.19 -6.52 17.13
C ILE A 100 6.19 -7.59 17.55
N LYS A 101 5.53 -7.37 18.69
CA LYS A 101 4.54 -8.30 19.27
C LYS A 101 3.09 -7.95 18.97
N ASP A 102 2.85 -6.75 18.45
CA ASP A 102 1.52 -6.24 18.12
C ASP A 102 1.53 -5.63 16.72
N ALA A 103 1.06 -6.41 15.75
CA ALA A 103 0.99 -6.02 14.35
C ALA A 103 0.10 -4.79 14.13
N LYS A 104 -1.02 -4.70 14.84
CA LYS A 104 -1.94 -3.56 14.74
C LYS A 104 -1.29 -2.28 15.22
N LYS A 105 -0.59 -2.34 16.35
CA LYS A 105 0.17 -1.20 16.85
C LYS A 105 1.29 -0.81 15.88
N ALA A 106 2.05 -1.77 15.36
CA ALA A 106 3.11 -1.49 14.38
C ALA A 106 2.57 -0.82 13.11
N CYS A 107 1.48 -1.34 12.55
CA CYS A 107 0.85 -0.78 11.36
C CYS A 107 0.25 0.60 11.59
N LYS A 108 -0.22 0.88 12.81
CA LYS A 108 -0.65 2.22 13.21
C LYS A 108 0.54 3.19 13.32
N ASP A 109 1.62 2.75 13.95
CA ASP A 109 2.83 3.57 14.11
C ASP A 109 3.49 3.86 12.74
N ALA A 110 3.32 2.96 11.77
CA ALA A 110 3.74 3.12 10.38
C ALA A 110 2.75 3.94 9.50
N GLY A 111 1.58 4.32 10.04
CA GLY A 111 0.58 5.14 9.34
C GLY A 111 -0.30 4.40 8.34
N TYR A 112 -0.30 3.07 8.36
CA TYR A 112 -1.23 2.24 7.58
C TYR A 112 -2.60 2.11 8.25
N CYS A 113 -2.61 2.24 9.58
CA CYS A 113 -3.76 2.33 10.47
C CYS A 113 -3.60 3.58 11.38
#